data_AF-A0A1Q4R9D5-F1
#
_entry.id   AF-A0A1Q4R9D5-F1
#
_cell.length_a   1.000
_cell.length_b   1.000
_cell.length_c   1.000
_cell.angle_alpha   90.00
_cell.angle_beta   90.00
_cell.angle_gamma   90.00
#
_symmetry.space_group_name_H-M   'P 1'
#
loop_
_entity.id
_entity.type
_entity.pdbx_description
1 polymer ?
#
loop_
_entity_poly.entity_id
_entity_poly.type
_entity_poly.pdbx_seq_one_letter_code
_entity_poly.pdbx_strand_id
1 'polypeptide(L)'
;MPKQLLRLSPIALMSIQALEPDCDLKLHDNGADVQRLQIILKELSLYNGSLDGHFNLKTERALLRLQQYLEVSATGQLDIHTWYQLTYWAEEIAQQRHGGALVTH
;
A
#
# COMPACT_ATOMS: atom_id res chain seq x y z
N MET A 1 -6.45 -12.07 -9.19
CA MET A 1 -7.66 -11.25 -8.97
C MET A 1 -7.49 -9.97 -9.76
N PRO A 2 -8.44 -9.56 -10.62
CA PRO A 2 -8.26 -8.40 -11.50
C PRO A 2 -8.27 -7.09 -10.71
N LYS A 3 -7.40 -6.14 -11.11
CA LYS A 3 -7.17 -4.86 -10.41
C LYS A 3 -8.41 -3.97 -10.24
N GLN A 4 -9.48 -4.26 -10.99
CA GLN A 4 -10.73 -3.50 -11.03
C GLN A 4 -11.70 -3.71 -9.86
N LEU A 5 -11.49 -4.73 -9.00
CA LEU A 5 -12.42 -5.04 -7.90
C LEU A 5 -12.02 -4.41 -6.57
N LEU A 6 -10.80 -3.88 -6.44
CA LEU A 6 -10.41 -3.14 -5.24
C LEU A 6 -10.75 -1.66 -5.41
N ARG A 7 -11.79 -1.24 -4.69
CA ARG A 7 -12.19 0.16 -4.58
C ARG A 7 -11.50 0.76 -3.35
N LEU A 8 -10.34 1.39 -3.54
CA LEU A 8 -9.77 2.19 -2.46
C LEU A 8 -10.65 3.41 -2.19
N SER A 9 -10.87 3.70 -0.92
CA SER A 9 -11.53 4.93 -0.50
C SER A 9 -10.61 6.13 -0.74
N PRO A 10 -11.13 7.31 -1.11
CA PRO A 10 -10.32 8.53 -1.26
C PRO A 10 -9.52 8.89 0.01
N ILE A 11 -10.03 8.49 1.18
CA ILE A 11 -9.37 8.66 2.47
C ILE A 11 -8.12 7.77 2.59
N ALA A 12 -8.15 6.54 2.05
CA ALA A 12 -6.97 5.68 2.01
C ALA A 12 -5.87 6.30 1.13
N LEU A 13 -6.24 6.94 0.02
CA LEU A 13 -5.29 7.68 -0.84
C LEU A 13 -4.63 8.85 -0.10
N MET A 14 -5.40 9.62 0.68
CA MET A 14 -4.85 10.68 1.54
C MET A 14 -3.91 10.12 2.61
N SER A 15 -4.19 8.91 3.09
CA SER A 15 -3.34 8.24 4.08
C SER A 15 -1.99 7.81 3.49
N ILE A 16 -1.98 7.38 2.22
CA ILE A 16 -0.74 7.06 1.49
C ILE A 16 0.07 8.34 1.26
N GLN A 17 -0.58 9.41 0.77
CA GLN A 17 0.08 10.71 0.53
C GLN A 17 0.63 11.37 1.80
N ALA A 18 0.03 11.06 2.95
CA ALA A 18 0.48 11.55 4.25
C ALA A 18 1.65 10.76 4.86
N LEU A 19 2.03 9.63 4.27
CA LEU A 19 3.30 8.97 4.57
C LEU A 19 4.41 9.77 3.89
N GLU A 20 5.44 10.14 4.64
CA GLU A 20 6.60 10.79 4.04
C GLU A 20 7.30 9.80 3.09
N PRO A 21 7.64 10.20 1.84
CA PRO A 21 8.17 9.28 0.82
C PRO A 21 9.54 8.68 1.17
N ASP A 22 10.25 9.25 2.15
CA ASP A 22 11.54 8.77 2.66
C ASP A 22 11.39 7.74 3.81
N CYS A 23 10.16 7.36 4.17
CA CYS A 23 9.90 6.48 5.28
C CYS A 23 10.13 5.01 4.88
N ASP A 24 11.35 4.50 5.10
CA ASP A 24 11.67 3.07 5.02
C ASP A 24 11.04 2.33 6.21
N LEU A 25 9.78 1.92 6.07
CA LEU A 25 9.10 1.14 7.11
C LEU A 25 9.44 -0.34 6.95
N LYS A 26 10.05 -0.89 7.99
CA LYS A 26 10.47 -2.29 8.06
C LYS A 26 10.00 -2.98 9.33
N LEU A 27 10.17 -4.29 9.39
CA LEU A 27 9.87 -5.09 10.56
C LEU A 27 10.52 -4.49 11.82
N HIS A 28 9.74 -4.38 12.89
CA HIS A 28 10.07 -3.69 14.17
C HIS A 28 9.93 -2.16 14.17
N ASP A 29 9.59 -1.54 13.05
CA ASP A 29 9.25 -0.12 13.05
C ASP A 29 7.90 0.14 13.75
N ASN A 30 7.73 1.31 14.36
CA ASN A 30 6.48 1.67 15.01
C ASN A 30 6.21 3.18 14.96
N GLY A 31 4.96 3.55 14.71
CA GLY A 31 4.55 4.95 14.67
C GLY A 31 3.22 5.16 13.97
N ALA A 32 2.90 6.44 13.78
CA ALA A 32 1.70 6.85 13.04
C ALA A 32 1.75 6.39 11.58
N ASP A 33 2.95 6.34 10.98
CA ASP A 33 3.14 5.91 9.60
C ASP A 33 2.79 4.43 9.40
N VAL A 34 3.26 3.58 10.31
CA VAL A 34 2.86 2.17 10.33
C VAL A 34 1.36 2.01 10.54
N GLN A 35 0.75 2.84 11.39
CA GLN A 35 -0.69 2.78 11.63
C GLN A 35 -1.48 3.15 10.36
N ARG A 36 -1.04 4.19 9.63
CA ARG A 36 -1.61 4.57 8.32
C ARG A 36 -1.48 3.43 7.33
N LEU A 37 -0.30 2.82 7.22
CA LEU A 37 -0.07 1.66 6.35
C LEU A 37 -1.02 0.51 6.68
N GLN A 38 -1.21 0.20 7.96
CA GLN A 38 -2.12 -0.85 8.40
C GLN A 38 -3.59 -0.54 8.05
N ILE A 39 -4.01 0.73 8.13
CA ILE A 39 -5.35 1.15 7.69
C ILE A 39 -5.53 0.87 6.20
N ILE A 40 -4.56 1.29 5.37
CA ILE A 40 -4.59 1.08 3.92
C ILE A 40 -4.65 -0.41 3.58
N LEU A 41 -3.79 -1.23 4.19
CA LEU A 41 -3.77 -2.67 3.97
C LEU A 41 -5.08 -3.34 4.42
N LYS A 42 -5.75 -2.79 5.45
CA LYS A 42 -7.04 -3.28 5.94
C LYS A 42 -8.18 -2.94 5.00
N GLU A 43 -8.20 -1.73 4.45
CA GLU A 43 -9.15 -1.31 3.39
C GLU A 43 -9.02 -2.21 2.16
N LEU A 44 -7.79 -2.61 1.83
CA LEU A 44 -7.49 -3.56 0.74
C LEU A 44 -7.87 -5.01 1.08
N SER A 45 -8.38 -5.28 2.29
CA SER A 45 -8.63 -6.64 2.82
C SER A 45 -7.39 -7.55 2.79
N LEU A 46 -6.19 -6.96 2.79
CA LEU A 46 -4.91 -7.67 2.86
C LEU A 46 -4.43 -7.83 4.30
N TYR A 47 -4.90 -6.98 5.21
CA TYR A 47 -4.55 -6.98 6.62
C TYR A 47 -5.78 -7.16 7.52
N ASN A 48 -5.75 -8.23 8.33
CA ASN A 48 -6.76 -8.52 9.35
C ASN A 48 -6.21 -8.37 10.77
N GLY A 49 -5.06 -7.72 10.93
CA GLY A 49 -4.47 -7.46 12.23
C GLY A 49 -5.03 -6.20 12.90
N SER A 50 -4.47 -5.89 14.05
CA SER A 50 -4.77 -4.70 14.83
C SER A 50 -3.99 -3.49 14.29
N LEU A 51 -4.59 -2.30 14.41
CA LEU A 51 -4.05 -1.03 13.89
C LEU A 51 -3.21 -0.32 14.98
N ASP A 52 -2.32 -1.05 15.65
CA ASP A 52 -1.54 -0.52 16.78
C ASP A 52 -0.35 0.34 16.36
N GLY A 53 -0.09 0.48 15.05
CA GLY A 53 1.08 1.19 14.56
C GLY A 53 2.40 0.44 14.77
N HIS A 54 2.35 -0.88 14.94
CA HIS A 54 3.53 -1.74 15.05
C HIS A 54 3.74 -2.59 13.80
N PHE A 55 4.91 -2.49 13.17
CA PHE A 55 5.23 -3.21 11.94
C PHE A 55 5.62 -4.63 12.29
N ASN A 56 4.59 -5.46 12.43
CA ASN A 56 4.69 -6.87 12.79
C ASN A 56 4.78 -7.75 11.53
N LEU A 57 5.08 -9.03 11.71
CA LEU A 57 5.06 -10.03 10.64
C LEU A 57 3.70 -10.07 9.89
N LYS A 58 2.60 -9.73 10.54
CA LYS A 58 1.28 -9.63 9.88
C LYS A 58 1.24 -8.46 8.88
N THR A 59 1.83 -7.32 9.23
CA THR A 59 1.93 -6.12 8.39
C THR A 59 2.88 -6.39 7.22
N GLU A 60 4.04 -7.00 7.49
CA GLU A 60 4.99 -7.43 6.45
C GLU A 60 4.32 -8.37 5.43
N ARG A 61 3.59 -9.41 5.88
CA ARG A 61 2.92 -10.35 4.99
C ARG A 61 1.80 -9.70 4.17
N ALA A 62 1.09 -8.74 4.75
CA ALA A 62 0.09 -7.96 4.03
C ALA A 62 0.75 -7.07 2.97
N LEU A 63 1.88 -6.43 3.31
CA LEU A 63 2.66 -5.62 2.39
C LEU A 63 3.28 -6.44 1.25
N LEU A 64 3.79 -7.64 1.53
CA LEU A 64 4.28 -8.57 0.52
C LEU A 64 3.18 -8.91 -0.50
N ARG A 65 1.96 -9.20 -0.02
CA ARG A 65 0.82 -9.46 -0.92
C ARG A 65 0.45 -8.24 -1.74
N LEU A 66 0.51 -7.05 -1.14
CA LEU A 66 0.28 -5.80 -1.85
C LEU A 66 1.33 -5.58 -2.94
N GLN A 67 2.61 -5.76 -2.62
CA GLN A 67 3.71 -5.63 -3.57
C GLN A 67 3.58 -6.64 -4.72
N GLN A 68 3.26 -7.89 -4.42
CA GLN A 68 2.97 -8.91 -5.43
C GLN A 68 1.78 -8.53 -6.31
N TYR A 69 0.76 -7.90 -5.73
CA TYR A 69 -0.43 -7.46 -6.44
C TYR A 69 -0.17 -6.23 -7.33
N LEU A 70 0.68 -5.32 -6.87
CA LEU A 70 1.18 -4.18 -7.64
C LEU A 70 2.22 -4.59 -8.68
N GLU A 71 2.64 -5.86 -8.71
CA GLU A 71 3.68 -6.39 -9.60
C GLU A 71 5.04 -5.69 -9.39
N VAL A 72 5.33 -5.29 -8.15
CA VAL A 72 6.61 -4.69 -7.73
C VAL A 72 7.42 -5.66 -6.87
N SER A 73 8.67 -5.31 -6.58
CA SER A 73 9.55 -6.10 -5.72
C SER A 73 8.93 -6.32 -4.34
N ALA A 74 8.60 -7.58 -4.03
CA ALA A 74 8.04 -7.99 -2.75
C ALA A 74 9.13 -8.07 -1.67
N THR A 75 9.65 -6.91 -1.26
CA THR A 75 10.71 -6.78 -0.24
C THR A 75 10.19 -6.94 1.18
N GLY A 76 8.88 -6.81 1.39
CA GLY A 76 8.25 -6.81 2.71
C GLY A 76 8.49 -5.53 3.51
N GLN A 77 9.11 -4.53 2.88
CA GLN A 77 9.40 -3.22 3.45
C GLN A 77 8.74 -2.14 2.60
N LEU A 78 8.22 -1.09 3.23
CA LEU A 78 7.64 0.04 2.53
C LEU A 78 8.78 0.97 2.15
N ASP A 79 9.36 0.75 0.97
CA ASP A 79 10.34 1.65 0.37
C ASP A 79 9.64 2.71 -0.49
N ILE A 80 10.35 3.80 -0.80
CA ILE A 80 9.89 4.86 -1.70
C ILE A 80 9.35 4.33 -3.04
N HIS A 81 9.94 3.28 -3.61
CA HIS A 81 9.43 2.65 -4.84
C HIS A 81 8.07 1.99 -4.65
N THR A 82 7.89 1.28 -3.52
CA THR A 82 6.60 0.66 -3.18
C THR A 82 5.57 1.73 -2.93
N TRP A 83 5.95 2.81 -2.25
CA TRP A 83 5.10 3.96 -1.99
C TRP A 83 4.64 4.63 -3.30
N TYR A 84 5.56 4.95 -4.21
CA TYR A 84 5.19 5.56 -5.49
C TYR A 84 4.24 4.69 -6.31
N GLN A 85 4.51 3.39 -6.37
CA GLN A 85 3.66 2.45 -7.11
C GLN A 85 2.29 2.28 -6.46
N LEU A 86 2.23 2.24 -5.13
CA LEU A 86 0.98 2.20 -4.39
C LEU A 86 0.17 3.48 -4.59
N THR A 87 0.81 4.66 -4.52
CA THR A 87 0.18 5.96 -4.76
C THR A 87 -0.36 6.04 -6.18
N TYR A 88 0.47 5.73 -7.19
CA TYR A 88 0.08 5.75 -8.59
C TYR A 88 -1.10 4.83 -8.87
N TRP A 89 -1.03 3.59 -8.38
CA TRP A 89 -2.13 2.62 -8.52
C TRP A 89 -3.40 3.06 -7.78
N ALA A 90 -3.27 3.65 -6.58
CA ALA A 90 -4.39 4.15 -5.79
C ALA A 90 -5.07 5.36 -6.45
N GLU A 91 -4.30 6.27 -7.04
CA GLU A 91 -4.83 7.40 -7.82
C GLU A 91 -5.57 6.92 -9.07
N GLU A 92 -5.04 5.90 -9.76
CA GLU A 92 -5.67 5.28 -10.93
C GLU A 92 -7.08 4.77 -10.62
N ILE A 93 -7.23 3.97 -9.55
CA ILE A 93 -8.52 3.43 -9.14
C ILE A 93 -9.47 4.47 -8.55
N ALA A 94 -8.95 5.56 -7.98
CA ALA A 94 -9.76 6.67 -7.49
C ALA A 94 -10.35 7.51 -8.64
N GLN A 95 -9.67 7.59 -9.78
CA GLN A 95 -10.08 8.44 -10.91
C GLN A 95 -10.98 7.75 -11.94
N GLN A 96 -11.02 6.41 -12.02
CA GLN A 96 -11.78 5.62 -13.01
C GLN A 96 -12.04 6.34 -14.36
N ARG A 97 -10.99 6.92 -14.94
CA ARG A 97 -10.91 7.22 -16.37
C ARG A 97 -10.18 6.06 -17.02
N HIS A 98 -10.96 5.09 -17.43
CA HIS A 98 -10.48 4.00 -18.28
C HIS A 98 -9.67 4.53 -19.47
N GLY A 99 -8.40 4.10 -19.61
CA GLY A 99 -7.66 4.13 -20.87
C GLY A 99 -6.15 4.39 -20.82
N GLY A 100 -5.36 3.31 -20.77
CA GLY A 100 -3.93 3.26 -21.16
C GLY A 100 -2.94 3.62 -20.05
N ALA A 101 -1.73 3.06 -19.96
CA ALA A 101 -1.02 2.09 -20.77
C ALA A 101 0.16 1.54 -19.92
N LEU A 102 0.43 0.25 -20.08
CA LEU A 102 1.75 -0.41 -19.99
C LEU A 102 2.85 0.30 -19.17
N VAL A 103 3.05 -0.12 -17.92
CA VAL A 103 4.39 -0.10 -17.33
C VAL A 103 5.03 -1.45 -17.64
N THR A 104 5.57 -1.59 -18.84
CA THR A 104 6.55 -2.63 -19.17
C THR A 104 7.85 -1.93 -19.50
N HIS A 105 8.77 -2.00 -18.54
CA HIS A 105 10.24 -1.93 -18.57
C HIS A 105 10.92 -1.26 -19.77
#